data_AF-A0A2V7DV17-F1
#
_entry.id   AF-A0A2V7DV17-F1
#
_cell.length_a   1.000
_cell.length_b   1.000
_cell.length_c   1.000
_cell.angle_alpha   90.00
_cell.angle_beta   90.00
_cell.angle_gamma   90.00
#
_symmetry.space_group_name_H-M   'P 1'
#
loop_
_entity.id
_entity.type
_entity.pdbx_description
1 polymer ?
#
loop_
_entity_poly.entity_id
_entity_poly.type
_entity_poly.pdbx_seq_one_letter_code
_entity_poly.pdbx_strand_id
1 'polypeptide(L)'
;MSLAELLVALALVGMVLAGVFGILDQGQRLHAFGAARVESQQTARIALERLAREIRHAGEGKAGAEFPAISVAEATRVVLQFDVNGDGVIAGNGETVTWLLRGRVLRRDAGGGAQPIINGVRDFALSYLDARGAPTTVPADVRTVVIALTTEPDHVAADPSRRTATTVSTSVRLRNR
;
A
#
# COMPACT_ATOMS: atom_id res chain seq x y z
N MET A 1 45.46 46.91 -6.19
CA MET A 1 44.82 45.77 -6.85
C MET A 1 44.91 45.94 -8.36
N SER A 2 45.35 44.92 -9.08
CA SER A 2 45.40 44.91 -10.55
C SER A 2 44.20 44.16 -11.15
N LEU A 3 43.90 44.41 -12.43
CA LEU A 3 42.83 43.71 -13.16
C LEU A 3 43.05 42.19 -13.18
N ALA A 4 44.31 41.74 -13.25
CA ALA A 4 44.67 40.33 -13.20
C ALA A 4 44.31 39.69 -11.84
N GLU A 5 44.55 40.37 -10.73
CA GLU A 5 44.16 39.89 -9.39
C GLU A 5 42.64 39.73 -9.25
N LEU A 6 41.87 40.65 -9.83
CA LEU A 6 40.40 40.59 -9.80
C LEU A 6 39.86 39.42 -10.65
N LEU A 7 40.48 39.13 -11.80
CA LEU A 7 40.13 37.97 -12.63
C LEU A 7 40.44 36.64 -11.94
N VAL A 8 41.60 36.55 -11.28
CA VAL A 8 41.97 35.35 -10.52
C VAL A 8 41.01 35.15 -9.34
N ALA A 9 40.70 36.21 -8.60
CA ALA A 9 39.74 36.13 -7.50
C ALA A 9 38.36 35.67 -7.97
N LEU A 10 37.86 36.21 -9.10
CA LEU A 10 36.58 35.81 -9.68
C LEU A 10 36.57 34.33 -10.13
N ALA A 11 37.66 33.87 -10.74
CA ALA A 11 37.79 32.48 -11.18
C ALA A 11 37.76 31.50 -10.00
N LEU A 12 38.43 31.84 -8.89
CA LEU A 12 38.42 31.03 -7.66
C LEU A 12 37.03 31.00 -7.03
N VAL A 13 36.36 32.15 -6.93
CA VAL A 13 34.98 32.23 -6.42
C VAL A 13 34.02 31.42 -7.30
N GLY A 14 34.13 31.55 -8.62
CA GLY A 14 33.31 30.79 -9.57
C GLY A 14 33.49 29.27 -9.42
N MET A 15 34.73 28.82 -9.24
CA MET A 15 35.03 27.40 -9.01
C MET A 15 34.41 26.89 -7.69
N VAL A 16 34.51 27.67 -6.61
CA VAL A 16 33.90 27.32 -5.32
C VAL A 16 32.38 27.28 -5.43
N LEU A 17 31.76 28.29 -6.05
CA LEU A 17 30.31 28.33 -6.25
C LEU A 17 29.81 27.16 -7.10
N ALA A 18 30.53 26.78 -8.16
CA ALA A 18 30.20 25.60 -8.95
C ALA A 18 30.23 24.31 -8.13
N GLY A 19 31.24 24.14 -7.26
CA GLY A 19 31.32 23.01 -6.34
C GLY A 19 30.15 22.96 -5.36
N VAL A 20 29.83 24.10 -4.72
CA VAL A 20 28.70 24.21 -3.77
C VAL A 20 27.37 23.94 -4.47
N PHE A 21 27.17 24.48 -5.67
CA PHE A 21 25.96 24.24 -6.47
C PHE A 21 25.80 22.76 -6.80
N GLY A 22 26.88 22.07 -7.21
CA GLY A 22 26.85 20.63 -7.46
C GLY A 22 26.43 19.81 -6.24
N ILE A 23 26.95 20.15 -5.06
CA ILE A 23 26.57 19.50 -3.79
C ILE A 23 25.09 19.77 -3.47
N LEU A 24 24.61 21.00 -3.67
CA LEU A 24 23.22 21.36 -3.38
C LEU A 24 22.24 20.62 -4.31
N ASP A 25 22.50 20.57 -5.62
CA ASP A 25 21.66 19.83 -6.58
C ASP A 25 21.62 18.34 -6.23
N GLN A 26 22.77 17.74 -5.92
CA GLN A 26 22.83 16.34 -5.47
C GLN A 26 22.07 16.13 -4.17
N GLY A 27 22.21 17.02 -3.20
CA GLY A 27 21.49 16.98 -1.93
C GLY A 27 19.98 17.04 -2.13
N GLN A 28 19.48 17.98 -2.93
CA GLN A 28 18.05 18.12 -3.22
C GLN A 28 17.47 16.85 -3.87
N ARG A 29 18.19 16.26 -4.83
CA ARG A 29 17.77 14.99 -5.45
C ARG A 29 17.70 13.87 -4.42
N LEU A 30 18.74 13.69 -3.62
CA LEU A 30 18.77 12.66 -2.57
C LEU A 30 17.63 12.84 -1.56
N HIS A 31 17.33 14.08 -1.16
CA HIS A 31 16.19 14.38 -0.30
C HIS A 31 14.86 14.00 -0.95
N ALA A 32 14.63 14.35 -2.22
CA ALA A 32 13.40 13.99 -2.93
C ALA A 32 13.22 12.46 -3.05
N PHE A 33 14.29 11.72 -3.37
CA PHE A 33 14.25 10.26 -3.39
C PHE A 33 13.94 9.66 -2.00
N GLY A 34 14.57 10.19 -0.96
CA GLY A 34 14.33 9.77 0.42
C GLY A 34 12.89 10.00 0.85
N ALA A 35 12.34 11.19 0.57
CA ALA A 35 10.97 11.56 0.90
C ALA A 35 9.95 10.63 0.20
N ALA A 36 10.10 10.41 -1.11
CA ALA A 36 9.19 9.55 -1.87
C ALA A 36 9.25 8.08 -1.43
N ARG A 37 10.41 7.60 -0.99
CA ARG A 37 10.54 6.27 -0.40
C ARG A 37 9.77 6.16 0.92
N VAL A 38 9.91 7.14 1.81
CA VAL A 38 9.20 7.16 3.10
C VAL A 38 7.70 7.22 2.87
N GLU A 39 7.24 8.09 1.96
CA GLU A 39 5.83 8.23 1.60
C GLU A 39 5.24 6.91 1.08
N SER A 40 5.92 6.23 0.14
CA SER A 40 5.50 4.93 -0.39
C SER A 40 5.35 3.90 0.74
N GLN A 41 6.28 3.87 1.69
CA GLN A 41 6.25 2.94 2.82
C GLN A 41 5.12 3.24 3.82
N GLN A 42 4.90 4.51 4.14
CA GLN A 42 3.83 4.93 5.05
C GLN A 42 2.46 4.63 4.45
N THR A 43 2.29 4.98 3.17
CA THR A 43 1.08 4.75 2.40
C THR A 43 0.77 3.24 2.29
N ALA A 44 1.79 2.40 2.06
CA ALA A 44 1.65 0.95 2.12
C ALA A 44 1.20 0.43 3.50
N ARG A 45 1.78 0.95 4.59
CA ARG A 45 1.38 0.57 5.96
C ARG A 45 -0.06 0.95 6.26
N ILE A 46 -0.48 2.16 5.90
CA ILE A 46 -1.87 2.64 6.08
C ILE A 46 -2.86 1.73 5.34
N ALA A 47 -2.55 1.37 4.08
CA ALA A 47 -3.37 0.46 3.30
C ALA A 47 -3.46 -0.94 3.94
N LEU A 48 -2.32 -1.48 4.37
CA LEU A 48 -2.23 -2.78 5.01
C LEU A 48 -3.00 -2.82 6.34
N GLU A 49 -2.85 -1.80 7.17
CA GLU A 49 -3.58 -1.68 8.43
C GLU A 49 -5.09 -1.55 8.22
N ARG A 50 -5.51 -0.80 7.20
CA ARG A 50 -6.93 -0.68 6.85
C ARG A 50 -7.51 -2.03 6.42
N LEU A 51 -6.86 -2.72 5.48
CA LEU A 51 -7.30 -4.04 5.03
C LEU A 51 -7.28 -5.06 6.18
N ALA A 52 -6.26 -5.02 7.02
CA ALA A 52 -6.16 -5.87 8.20
C ALA A 52 -7.31 -5.64 9.20
N ARG A 53 -7.69 -4.38 9.46
CA ARG A 53 -8.87 -4.07 10.28
C ARG A 53 -10.13 -4.64 9.65
N GLU A 54 -10.34 -4.42 8.35
CA GLU A 54 -11.52 -4.92 7.66
C GLU A 54 -11.60 -6.45 7.67
N ILE A 55 -10.49 -7.17 7.49
CA ILE A 55 -10.45 -8.64 7.62
C ILE A 55 -10.79 -9.09 9.04
N ARG A 56 -10.26 -8.40 10.07
CA ARG A 56 -10.52 -8.76 11.47
C ARG A 56 -12.01 -8.65 11.81
N HIS A 57 -12.67 -7.62 11.28
CA HIS A 57 -14.09 -7.34 11.47
C HIS A 57 -14.99 -8.05 10.44
N ALA A 58 -14.43 -8.79 9.49
CA ALA A 58 -15.24 -9.51 8.51
C ALA A 58 -16.16 -10.52 9.22
N GLY A 59 -17.40 -10.63 8.74
CA GLY A 59 -18.42 -11.45 9.36
C GLY A 59 -19.11 -10.83 10.58
N GLU A 60 -18.82 -9.58 10.96
CA GLU A 60 -19.62 -8.87 11.97
C GLU A 60 -21.03 -8.62 11.47
N GLY A 61 -22.02 -8.83 12.35
CA GLY A 61 -23.43 -8.78 11.99
C GLY A 61 -24.37 -9.14 13.14
N LYS A 62 -25.66 -9.21 12.83
CA LYS A 62 -26.70 -9.70 13.74
C LYS A 62 -26.38 -11.11 14.23
N ALA A 63 -26.55 -11.33 15.54
CA ALA A 63 -26.36 -12.65 16.13
C ALA A 63 -27.29 -13.69 15.48
N GLY A 64 -26.72 -14.79 14.99
CA GLY A 64 -27.44 -15.86 14.32
C GLY A 64 -27.68 -15.64 12.81
N ALA A 65 -27.22 -14.54 12.22
CA ALA A 65 -27.20 -14.40 10.77
C ALA A 65 -26.12 -15.30 10.15
N GLU A 66 -26.48 -16.04 9.10
CA GLU A 66 -25.57 -16.92 8.37
C GLU A 66 -25.21 -16.31 7.01
N PHE A 67 -24.03 -15.72 6.94
CA PHE A 67 -23.39 -15.29 5.69
C PHE A 67 -21.89 -15.60 5.78
N PRO A 68 -21.13 -15.68 4.68
CA PRO A 68 -19.69 -15.91 4.74
C PRO A 68 -18.91 -14.61 4.99
N ALA A 69 -17.98 -14.60 5.96
CA ALA A 69 -17.15 -13.41 6.23
C ALA A 69 -16.28 -13.02 5.01
N ILE A 70 -15.85 -14.02 4.24
CA ILE A 70 -15.17 -13.85 2.97
C ILE A 70 -16.00 -14.60 1.92
N SER A 71 -16.42 -13.92 0.86
CA SER A 71 -17.15 -14.55 -0.25
C SER A 71 -16.25 -14.88 -1.45
N VAL A 72 -15.11 -14.19 -1.58
CA VAL A 72 -14.10 -14.43 -2.61
C VAL A 72 -12.72 -14.40 -1.97
N ALA A 73 -11.96 -15.48 -2.17
CA ALA A 73 -10.61 -15.67 -1.65
C ALA A 73 -9.62 -15.97 -2.80
N GLU A 74 -9.23 -14.94 -3.55
CA GLU A 74 -8.29 -15.04 -4.67
C GLU A 74 -6.91 -14.47 -4.26
N ALA A 75 -5.85 -14.85 -4.99
CA ALA A 75 -4.49 -14.42 -4.66
C ALA A 75 -4.28 -12.89 -4.71
N THR A 76 -5.06 -12.16 -5.50
CA THR A 76 -4.92 -10.70 -5.68
C THR A 76 -6.24 -9.94 -5.48
N ARG A 77 -7.27 -10.62 -4.97
CA ARG A 77 -8.61 -10.05 -4.75
C ARG A 77 -9.28 -10.75 -3.58
N VAL A 78 -9.89 -9.96 -2.70
CA VAL A 78 -10.73 -10.47 -1.62
C VAL A 78 -12.04 -9.70 -1.55
N VAL A 79 -13.13 -10.41 -1.29
CA VAL A 79 -14.44 -9.81 -1.02
C VAL A 79 -14.85 -10.18 0.40
N LEU A 80 -14.93 -9.15 1.24
CA LEU A 80 -15.31 -9.22 2.65
C LEU A 80 -16.79 -8.88 2.79
N GLN A 81 -17.48 -9.55 3.71
CA GLN A 81 -18.88 -9.26 4.02
C GLN A 81 -19.07 -8.87 5.49
N PHE A 82 -19.99 -7.93 5.71
CA PHE A 82 -20.39 -7.37 7.00
C PHE A 82 -21.88 -7.09 6.96
N ASP A 83 -22.60 -7.34 8.03
CA ASP A 83 -23.98 -6.89 8.20
C ASP A 83 -23.96 -5.62 9.05
N VAL A 84 -23.82 -4.48 8.35
CA VAL A 84 -23.56 -3.16 8.96
C VAL A 84 -24.85 -2.58 9.55
N ASN A 85 -26.00 -2.86 8.93
CA ASN A 85 -27.28 -2.36 9.38
C ASN A 85 -27.96 -3.30 10.42
N GLY A 86 -27.44 -4.51 10.63
CA GLY A 86 -27.93 -5.49 11.59
C GLY A 86 -29.22 -6.18 11.18
N ASP A 87 -29.58 -6.18 9.89
CA ASP A 87 -30.81 -6.80 9.40
C ASP A 87 -30.65 -8.31 9.12
N GLY A 88 -29.40 -8.79 9.09
CA GLY A 88 -29.03 -10.19 8.89
C GLY A 88 -28.90 -10.61 7.42
N VAL A 89 -28.94 -9.68 6.47
CA VAL A 89 -28.64 -9.91 5.05
C VAL A 89 -27.46 -9.06 4.59
N ILE A 90 -26.83 -9.42 3.47
CA ILE A 90 -25.70 -8.70 2.89
C ILE A 90 -26.17 -8.05 1.58
N ALA A 91 -26.86 -6.91 1.70
CA ALA A 91 -27.50 -6.22 0.58
C ALA A 91 -27.37 -4.68 0.66
N GLY A 92 -27.00 -4.15 1.81
CA GLY A 92 -26.78 -2.73 2.07
C GLY A 92 -25.44 -2.20 1.56
N ASN A 93 -25.36 -0.87 1.50
CA ASN A 93 -24.12 -0.19 1.16
C ASN A 93 -23.06 -0.42 2.25
N GLY A 94 -21.85 -0.77 1.85
CA GLY A 94 -20.76 -1.06 2.77
C GLY A 94 -20.76 -2.48 3.35
N GLU A 95 -21.77 -3.29 3.04
CA GLU A 95 -21.88 -4.67 3.53
C GLU A 95 -21.06 -5.66 2.72
N THR A 96 -20.77 -5.30 1.46
CA THR A 96 -19.78 -6.00 0.63
C THR A 96 -18.62 -5.08 0.32
N VAL A 97 -17.42 -5.47 0.76
CA VAL A 97 -16.19 -4.71 0.51
C VAL A 97 -15.23 -5.53 -0.32
N THR A 98 -14.87 -5.04 -1.51
CA THR A 98 -13.90 -5.68 -2.41
C THR A 98 -12.57 -4.96 -2.37
N TRP A 99 -11.49 -5.69 -2.13
CA TRP A 99 -10.14 -5.23 -2.36
C TRP A 99 -9.56 -5.94 -3.58
N LEU A 100 -8.97 -5.17 -4.50
CA LEU A 100 -8.29 -5.73 -5.66
C LEU A 100 -7.12 -4.85 -6.12
N LEU A 101 -6.11 -5.49 -6.70
CA LEU A 101 -5.09 -4.79 -7.49
C LEU A 101 -5.60 -4.61 -8.93
N ARG A 102 -5.59 -3.37 -9.43
CA ARG A 102 -5.86 -3.07 -10.85
C ARG A 102 -4.70 -2.26 -11.41
N GLY A 103 -3.91 -2.87 -12.30
CA GLY A 103 -2.65 -2.28 -12.75
C GLY A 103 -1.71 -2.11 -11.57
N ARG A 104 -1.31 -0.86 -11.29
CA ARG A 104 -0.41 -0.49 -10.17
C ARG A 104 -1.13 0.15 -8.99
N VAL A 105 -2.46 0.06 -8.97
CA VAL A 105 -3.30 0.75 -7.98
C VAL A 105 -4.09 -0.30 -7.19
N LEU A 106 -3.85 -0.34 -5.88
CA LEU A 106 -4.69 -1.11 -4.96
C LEU A 106 -5.98 -0.33 -4.75
N ARG A 107 -7.12 -0.98 -4.99
CA ARG A 107 -8.44 -0.37 -4.92
C ARG A 107 -9.31 -1.05 -3.88
N ARG A 108 -10.22 -0.28 -3.31
CA ARG A 108 -11.27 -0.73 -2.41
C ARG A 108 -12.62 -0.28 -2.93
N ASP A 109 -13.55 -1.20 -3.11
CA ASP A 109 -14.96 -0.93 -3.42
C ASP A 109 -15.81 -1.31 -2.20
N ALA A 110 -16.74 -0.44 -1.81
CA ALA A 110 -17.69 -0.72 -0.73
C ALA A 110 -19.12 -0.27 -1.09
N GLY A 111 -19.47 -0.35 -2.38
CA GLY A 111 -20.78 0.01 -2.91
C GLY A 111 -20.83 1.38 -3.61
N GLY A 112 -19.79 2.21 -3.44
CA GLY A 112 -19.63 3.49 -4.16
C GLY A 112 -18.73 3.42 -5.40
N GLY A 113 -18.32 2.22 -5.80
CA GLY A 113 -17.32 1.97 -6.83
C GLY A 113 -15.90 1.83 -6.26
N ALA A 114 -15.03 1.19 -7.05
CA ALA A 114 -13.67 0.91 -6.64
C ALA A 114 -12.85 2.20 -6.52
N GLN A 115 -12.57 2.66 -5.30
CA GLN A 115 -11.74 3.84 -5.00
C GLN A 115 -10.25 3.46 -4.95
N PRO A 116 -9.34 4.31 -5.45
CA PRO A 116 -7.91 4.10 -5.29
C PRO A 116 -7.51 4.27 -3.81
N ILE A 117 -6.77 3.32 -3.26
CA ILE A 117 -6.26 3.39 -1.89
C ILE A 117 -4.80 3.85 -1.94
N ILE A 118 -3.99 3.20 -2.77
CA ILE A 118 -2.58 3.53 -2.98
C ILE A 118 -2.18 3.26 -4.44
N ASN A 119 -1.23 4.04 -4.94
CA ASN A 119 -0.57 3.82 -6.23
C ASN A 119 0.80 3.17 -6.01
N GLY A 120 1.57 2.99 -7.09
CA GLY A 120 2.92 2.45 -6.99
C GLY A 120 2.99 1.00 -6.51
N VAL A 121 1.89 0.24 -6.57
CA VAL A 121 1.87 -1.16 -6.14
C VAL A 121 2.49 -2.01 -7.24
N ARG A 122 3.62 -2.64 -6.89
CA ARG A 122 4.31 -3.60 -7.75
C ARG A 122 3.71 -4.99 -7.62
N ASP A 123 3.35 -5.39 -6.40
CA ASP A 123 2.79 -6.71 -6.12
C ASP A 123 1.81 -6.65 -4.94
N PHE A 124 0.75 -7.45 -5.01
CA PHE A 124 -0.23 -7.62 -3.95
C PHE A 124 -0.64 -9.09 -3.91
N ALA A 125 -0.29 -9.76 -2.82
CA ALA A 125 -0.53 -11.19 -2.65
C ALA A 125 -1.31 -11.45 -1.36
N LEU A 126 -2.31 -12.32 -1.50
CA LEU A 126 -3.15 -12.83 -0.44
C LEU A 126 -2.96 -14.35 -0.37
N SER A 127 -2.74 -14.83 0.84
CA SER A 127 -2.72 -16.27 1.14
C SER A 127 -3.67 -16.54 2.28
N TYR A 128 -4.45 -17.61 2.17
CA TYR A 128 -5.48 -17.93 3.13
C TYR A 128 -5.16 -19.24 3.81
N LEU A 129 -5.33 -19.26 5.14
CA LEU A 129 -5.06 -20.43 5.97
C LEU A 129 -6.34 -20.84 6.71
N ASP A 130 -6.55 -22.14 6.81
CA ASP A 130 -7.65 -22.73 7.57
C ASP A 130 -7.39 -22.74 9.09
N ALA A 131 -8.29 -23.37 9.86
CA ALA A 131 -8.16 -23.49 11.31
C ALA A 131 -6.91 -24.27 11.78
N ARG A 132 -6.35 -25.12 10.91
CA ARG A 132 -5.13 -25.91 11.16
C ARG A 132 -3.87 -25.22 10.66
N GLY A 133 -4.00 -24.04 10.04
CA GLY A 133 -2.89 -23.32 9.41
C GLY A 133 -2.52 -23.85 8.02
N ALA A 134 -3.32 -24.73 7.42
CA ALA A 134 -3.08 -25.22 6.07
C ALA A 134 -3.61 -24.23 5.02
N PRO A 135 -2.91 -24.06 3.88
CA PRO A 135 -3.40 -23.22 2.79
C PRO A 135 -4.77 -23.68 2.29
N THR A 136 -5.69 -22.73 2.09
CA THR A 136 -7.01 -22.99 1.51
C THR A 136 -7.37 -21.90 0.51
N THR A 137 -8.27 -22.21 -0.42
CA THR A 137 -8.94 -21.24 -1.29
C THR A 137 -10.45 -21.28 -1.10
N VAL A 138 -10.94 -22.15 -0.21
CA VAL A 138 -12.36 -22.30 0.11
C VAL A 138 -12.73 -21.20 1.11
N PRO A 139 -13.56 -20.21 0.74
CA PRO A 139 -13.81 -19.05 1.60
C PRO A 139 -14.40 -19.39 2.98
N ALA A 140 -15.19 -20.46 3.08
CA ALA A 140 -15.78 -20.92 4.34
C ALA A 140 -14.74 -21.45 5.35
N ASP A 141 -13.63 -21.98 4.86
CA ASP A 141 -12.58 -22.60 5.70
C ASP A 141 -11.55 -21.58 6.18
N VAL A 142 -11.51 -20.38 5.57
CA VAL A 142 -10.52 -19.36 5.91
C VAL A 142 -10.66 -18.93 7.37
N ARG A 143 -9.53 -18.92 8.08
CA ARG A 143 -9.39 -18.40 9.45
C ARG A 143 -8.32 -17.35 9.59
N THR A 144 -7.28 -17.40 8.76
CA THR A 144 -6.21 -16.39 8.73
C THR A 144 -5.97 -15.95 7.29
N VAL A 145 -5.78 -14.64 7.09
CA VAL A 145 -5.34 -14.05 5.83
C VAL A 145 -3.95 -13.48 6.03
N VAL A 146 -3.00 -13.94 5.22
CA VAL A 146 -1.67 -13.36 5.10
C VAL A 146 -1.69 -12.41 3.92
N ILE A 147 -1.26 -11.18 4.16
CA ILE A 147 -1.26 -10.10 3.18
C ILE A 147 0.18 -9.69 2.96
N ALA A 148 0.63 -9.67 1.71
CA ALA A 148 1.90 -9.10 1.31
C ALA A 148 1.66 -8.01 0.26
N LEU A 149 2.25 -6.84 0.50
CA LEU A 149 2.11 -5.67 -0.35
C LEU A 149 3.49 -5.10 -0.66
N THR A 150 3.83 -5.06 -1.95
CA THR A 150 5.09 -4.49 -2.43
C THR A 150 4.81 -3.18 -3.18
N THR A 151 5.41 -2.09 -2.71
CA THR A 151 5.26 -0.74 -3.30
C THR A 151 6.58 -0.17 -3.76
N GLU A 152 6.55 0.72 -4.74
CA GLU A 152 7.67 1.55 -5.17
C GLU A 152 7.21 3.01 -5.37
N PRO A 153 8.11 3.99 -5.21
CA PRO A 153 7.76 5.40 -5.41
C PRO A 153 7.24 5.67 -6.83
N ASP A 154 6.04 6.23 -6.95
CA ASP A 154 5.33 6.38 -8.22
C ASP A 154 5.70 7.66 -9.00
N HIS A 155 6.41 8.61 -8.36
CA HIS A 155 6.55 9.98 -8.87
C HIS A 155 8.00 10.43 -9.13
N VAL A 156 9.03 9.68 -8.67
CA VAL A 156 10.40 10.24 -8.54
C VAL A 156 11.47 9.52 -9.36
N ALA A 157 11.20 8.34 -9.93
CA ALA A 157 12.24 7.59 -10.62
C ALA A 157 12.33 7.91 -12.12
N ALA A 158 13.14 8.93 -12.47
CA ALA A 158 13.71 9.05 -13.82
C ALA A 158 14.69 7.91 -14.14
N ASP A 159 15.21 7.22 -13.11
CA ASP A 159 16.13 6.09 -13.22
C ASP A 159 15.48 4.79 -12.69
N PRO A 160 15.12 3.84 -13.57
CA PRO A 160 14.60 2.53 -13.21
C PRO A 160 15.45 1.76 -12.22
N SER A 161 16.77 1.94 -12.23
CA SER A 161 17.72 1.20 -11.39
C SER A 161 17.67 1.61 -9.91
N ARG A 162 17.08 2.77 -9.60
CA ARG A 162 16.92 3.28 -8.23
C ARG A 162 15.53 3.02 -7.63
N ARG A 163 14.63 2.34 -8.34
CA ARG A 163 13.32 1.93 -7.82
C ARG A 163 13.49 0.81 -6.80
N THR A 164 13.71 1.20 -5.55
CA THR A 164 13.75 0.25 -4.43
C THR A 164 12.32 -0.08 -4.04
N ALA A 165 11.88 -1.27 -4.39
CA ALA A 165 10.61 -1.80 -3.92
C ALA A 165 10.69 -2.08 -2.41
N THR A 166 9.64 -1.74 -1.66
CA THR A 166 9.48 -2.13 -0.26
C THR A 166 8.30 -3.07 -0.13
N THR A 167 8.54 -4.23 0.49
CA THR A 167 7.49 -5.19 0.84
C THR A 167 7.12 -5.03 2.32
N VAL A 168 5.82 -4.93 2.59
CA VAL A 168 5.25 -4.99 3.94
C VAL A 168 4.27 -6.15 3.97
N SER A 169 4.35 -6.98 5.01
CA SER A 169 3.47 -8.13 5.19
C SER A 169 2.83 -8.14 6.56
N THR A 170 1.61 -8.65 6.65
CA THR A 170 0.94 -8.91 7.93
C THR A 170 0.11 -10.19 7.84
N SER A 171 -0.18 -10.79 8.98
CA SER A 171 -1.12 -11.91 9.09
C SER A 171 -2.24 -11.53 10.03
N VAL A 172 -3.48 -11.82 9.62
CA VAL A 172 -4.68 -11.38 10.32
C VAL A 172 -5.64 -12.54 10.45
N ARG A 173 -5.98 -12.88 11.70
CA ARG A 173 -7.02 -13.87 11.99
C ARG A 173 -8.39 -13.20 11.97
N LEU A 174 -9.39 -13.86 11.37
CA LEU A 174 -10.78 -13.43 11.45
C LEU A 174 -11.28 -13.57 12.89
N ARG A 175 -12.03 -12.58 13.39
CA ARG A 175 -12.56 -12.61 14.76
C ARG A 175 -13.89 -13.38 14.85
N ASN A 176 -14.68 -13.37 13.78
CA ASN A 176 -16.06 -13.86 13.79
C ASN A 176 -16.20 -15.17 13.00
N ARG A 177 -15.20 -16.07 13.11
CA ARG A 177 -15.13 -17.39 12.43
C ARG A 177 -14.34 -18.42 13.23
#